data_AF-A0A934K790-F1
#
_entry.id   AF-A0A934K790-F1
#
_cell.length_a   1.000
_cell.length_b   1.000
_cell.length_c   1.000
_cell.angle_alpha   90.00
_cell.angle_beta   90.00
_cell.angle_gamma   90.00
#
_symmetry.space_group_name_H-M   'P 1'
#
loop_
_entity.id
_entity.type
_entity.pdbx_description
1 polymer ?
#
loop_
_entity_poly.entity_id
_entity_poly.type
_entity_poly.pdbx_seq_one_letter_code
_entity_poly.pdbx_strand_id
1 'polypeptide(L)'
;MSHLETQIQPLLTSMIQGDTRFLAPRDQALLARWLYKTGIVAALTINDAAADIPASHYRLLRDHQTLPPSSQVWLAKLDAPTTEAGFWVQRFDWWDYHADPNAVRGGYAFIVATLSVVGIGFVVDATEPSGDDIQVMRPGPLLLPPVAHRIWPPSRHYSVMWPPEAPLTETNIAQILDDLRRQTGDPLPPGTIVPGPLPQWPR
;
A
#
# COMPACT_ATOMS: atom_id res chain seq x y z
N MET A 1 -11.25 18.29 7.76
CA MET A 1 -10.53 17.53 6.72
C MET A 1 -9.13 18.08 6.60
N SER A 2 -8.13 17.21 6.52
CA SER A 2 -6.74 17.65 6.32
C SER A 2 -6.57 18.21 4.91
N HIS A 3 -5.66 19.17 4.71
CA HIS A 3 -5.33 19.73 3.39
C HIS A 3 -5.03 18.66 2.33
N LEU A 4 -4.42 17.53 2.73
CA LEU A 4 -4.16 16.36 1.87
C LEU A 4 -5.45 15.74 1.31
N GLU A 5 -6.51 15.60 2.11
CA GLU A 5 -7.80 15.04 1.68
C GLU A 5 -8.49 15.93 0.65
N THR A 6 -8.46 17.24 0.86
CA THR A 6 -9.02 18.21 -0.09
C THR A 6 -8.27 18.18 -1.42
N GLN A 7 -6.95 18.04 -1.39
CA GLN A 7 -6.14 17.98 -2.61
C GLN A 7 -6.34 16.68 -3.39
N ILE A 8 -6.47 15.55 -2.70
CA ILE A 8 -6.57 14.24 -3.34
C ILE A 8 -7.98 13.94 -3.84
N GLN A 9 -9.02 14.52 -3.25
CA GLN A 9 -10.41 14.22 -3.57
C GLN A 9 -10.72 14.28 -5.08
N PRO A 10 -10.39 15.35 -5.84
CA PRO A 10 -10.68 15.39 -7.28
C PRO A 10 -9.97 14.28 -8.07
N LEU A 11 -8.76 13.93 -7.63
CA LEU A 11 -7.96 12.87 -8.25
C LEU A 11 -8.60 11.50 -8.00
N LEU A 12 -8.93 11.17 -6.76
CA LEU A 12 -9.58 9.90 -6.40
C LEU A 12 -10.98 9.77 -7.01
N THR A 13 -11.79 10.83 -7.00
CA THR A 13 -13.14 10.80 -7.59
C THR A 13 -13.09 10.41 -9.07
N SER A 14 -12.22 11.06 -9.84
CA SER A 14 -12.01 10.76 -11.27
C SER A 14 -11.51 9.31 -11.48
N MET A 15 -10.59 8.85 -10.62
CA MET A 15 -10.09 7.47 -10.70
C MET A 15 -11.16 6.42 -10.38
N ILE A 16 -12.00 6.68 -9.37
CA ILE A 16 -13.12 5.82 -8.95
C ILE A 16 -14.16 5.73 -10.07
N GLN A 17 -14.45 6.85 -10.74
CA GLN A 17 -15.34 6.92 -11.91
C GLN A 17 -14.79 6.19 -13.13
N GLY A 18 -13.50 5.80 -13.10
CA GLY A 18 -12.84 5.06 -14.17
C GLY A 18 -12.32 5.94 -15.29
N ASP A 19 -12.21 7.26 -15.07
CA ASP A 19 -11.69 8.18 -16.07
C ASP A 19 -10.22 7.86 -16.39
N THR A 20 -9.91 7.83 -17.69
CA THR A 20 -8.54 7.67 -18.14
C THR A 20 -7.72 8.92 -17.84
N ARG A 21 -6.56 8.75 -17.20
CA ARG A 21 -5.65 9.87 -16.91
C ARG A 21 -4.20 9.43 -16.79
N PHE A 22 -3.30 10.39 -17.00
CA PHE A 22 -1.88 10.24 -16.66
C PHE A 22 -1.62 10.84 -15.27
N LEU A 23 -1.06 10.03 -14.39
CA LEU A 23 -0.61 10.44 -13.06
C LEU A 23 0.80 11.02 -13.18
N ALA A 24 0.89 12.34 -13.16
CA ALA A 24 2.18 13.05 -13.10
C ALA A 24 2.89 12.76 -11.77
N PRO A 25 4.21 13.03 -11.65
CA PRO A 25 4.97 12.71 -10.43
C PRO A 25 4.39 13.35 -9.16
N ARG A 26 3.80 14.54 -9.30
CA ARG A 26 3.08 15.23 -8.20
C ARG A 26 1.83 14.45 -7.75
N ASP A 27 1.03 13.95 -8.69
CA ASP A 27 -0.19 13.19 -8.43
C ASP A 27 0.16 11.83 -7.80
N GLN A 28 1.20 11.17 -8.31
CA GLN A 28 1.77 9.96 -7.74
C GLN A 28 2.18 10.16 -6.27
N ALA A 29 2.94 11.22 -5.97
CA ALA A 29 3.34 11.57 -4.60
C ALA A 29 2.14 11.92 -3.70
N LEU A 30 1.10 12.56 -4.25
CA LEU A 30 -0.10 12.89 -3.50
C LEU A 30 -0.89 11.63 -3.13
N LEU A 31 -1.10 10.72 -4.09
CA LEU A 31 -1.75 9.42 -3.88
C LEU A 31 -0.99 8.56 -2.87
N ALA A 32 0.33 8.46 -3.01
CA ALA A 32 1.16 7.67 -2.10
C ALA A 32 1.07 8.17 -0.65
N ARG A 33 1.10 9.49 -0.45
CA ARG A 33 0.96 10.10 0.88
C ARG A 33 -0.43 9.88 1.47
N TRP A 34 -1.47 10.02 0.63
CA TRP A 34 -2.83 9.73 1.07
C TRP A 34 -2.99 8.26 1.47
N LEU A 35 -2.51 7.32 0.65
CA LEU A 35 -2.54 5.89 0.96
C LEU A 35 -1.80 5.57 2.25
N TYR A 36 -0.60 6.13 2.42
CA TYR A 36 0.19 5.95 3.63
C TYR A 36 -0.52 6.47 4.89
N LYS A 37 -1.06 7.70 4.83
CA LYS A 37 -1.87 8.26 5.91
C LYS A 37 -3.06 7.35 6.22
N THR A 38 -3.81 6.96 5.21
CA THR A 38 -5.03 6.14 5.36
C THR A 38 -4.69 4.79 5.98
N GLY A 39 -3.63 4.12 5.52
CA GLY A 39 -3.17 2.85 6.10
C GLY A 39 -2.75 2.98 7.56
N ILE A 40 -1.96 3.99 7.91
CA ILE A 40 -1.53 4.23 9.28
C ILE A 40 -2.68 4.58 10.22
N VAL A 41 -3.62 5.41 9.75
CA VAL A 41 -4.80 5.78 10.54
C VAL A 41 -5.74 4.58 10.70
N ALA A 42 -5.91 3.77 9.66
CA ALA A 42 -6.69 2.53 9.74
C ALA A 42 -6.10 1.55 10.75
N ALA A 43 -4.76 1.46 10.85
CA ALA A 43 -4.09 0.61 11.83
C ALA A 43 -4.50 0.93 13.28
N LEU A 44 -4.81 2.19 13.61
CA LEU A 44 -5.31 2.58 14.94
C LEU A 44 -6.67 1.97 15.30
N THR A 45 -7.41 1.50 14.30
CA THR A 45 -8.74 0.89 14.48
C THR A 45 -8.70 -0.63 14.52
N ILE A 46 -7.53 -1.24 14.23
CA ILE A 46 -7.33 -2.68 14.21
C ILE A 46 -6.73 -3.10 15.56
N ASN A 47 -7.44 -3.94 16.31
CA ASN A 47 -6.94 -4.48 17.57
C ASN A 47 -6.12 -5.76 17.33
N ASP A 48 -4.97 -5.62 16.67
CA ASP A 48 -4.06 -6.71 16.35
C ASP A 48 -2.59 -6.26 16.43
N ALA A 49 -1.69 -7.14 16.88
CA ALA A 49 -0.26 -6.85 16.99
C ALA A 49 0.39 -6.54 15.62
N ALA A 50 -0.14 -7.10 14.54
CA ALA A 50 0.29 -6.82 13.17
C ALA A 50 -0.01 -5.37 12.74
N ALA A 51 -0.90 -4.67 13.46
CA ALA A 51 -1.25 -3.27 13.25
C ALA A 51 -0.57 -2.31 14.26
N ASP A 52 0.31 -2.81 15.14
CA ASP A 52 1.07 -1.97 16.08
C ASP A 52 2.21 -1.23 15.36
N ILE A 53 1.87 -0.07 14.79
CA ILE A 53 2.80 0.79 14.06
C ILE A 53 3.54 1.70 15.06
N PRO A 54 4.88 1.81 14.99
CA PRO A 54 5.65 2.67 15.88
C PRO A 54 5.25 4.14 15.80
N ALA A 55 5.24 4.79 16.96
CA ALA A 55 4.94 6.22 17.11
C ALA A 55 5.80 7.14 16.24
N SER A 56 6.99 6.69 15.81
CA SER A 56 7.86 7.40 14.85
C SER A 56 7.17 7.64 13.51
N HIS A 57 6.38 6.69 13.00
CA HIS A 57 5.66 6.84 11.73
C HIS A 57 4.56 7.90 11.79
N TYR A 58 3.81 7.95 12.91
CA TYR A 58 2.82 8.99 13.14
C TYR A 58 3.46 10.38 13.25
N ARG A 59 4.62 10.48 13.92
CA ARG A 59 5.40 11.74 13.98
C ARG A 59 5.93 12.15 12.62
N LEU A 60 6.50 11.22 11.86
CA LEU A 60 6.98 11.46 10.50
C LEU A 60 5.85 12.00 9.60
N LEU A 61 4.68 11.37 9.65
CA LEU A 61 3.51 11.79 8.89
C LEU A 61 3.03 13.19 9.30
N ARG A 62 3.02 13.49 10.61
CA ARG A 62 2.63 14.81 11.14
C ARG A 62 3.62 15.91 10.74
N ASP A 63 4.91 15.66 10.93
CA ASP A 63 5.96 16.70 10.87
C ASP A 63 6.48 16.92 9.44
N HIS A 64 6.55 15.86 8.64
CA HIS A 64 7.14 15.91 7.30
C HIS A 64 6.13 15.68 6.17
N GLN A 65 4.93 15.16 6.49
CA GLN A 65 3.89 14.84 5.50
C GLN A 65 4.45 14.04 4.31
N THR A 66 5.34 13.08 4.59
CA THR A 66 6.02 12.23 3.61
C THR A 66 6.07 10.78 4.10
N LEU A 67 6.41 9.87 3.18
CA LEU A 67 6.68 8.46 3.49
C LEU A 67 8.15 8.29 3.90
N PRO A 68 8.49 7.27 4.69
CA PRO A 68 9.88 6.86 4.88
C PRO A 68 10.60 6.63 3.53
N PRO A 69 11.88 7.02 3.36
CA PRO A 69 12.59 7.00 2.08
C PRO A 69 12.55 5.66 1.34
N SER A 70 12.62 4.55 2.09
CA SER A 70 12.62 3.19 1.57
C SER A 70 11.22 2.59 1.42
N SER A 71 10.18 3.38 1.60
CA SER A 71 8.81 2.93 1.30
C SER A 71 8.63 2.71 -0.19
N GLN A 72 7.71 1.83 -0.55
CA GLN A 72 7.22 1.68 -1.91
C GLN A 72 5.69 1.61 -1.89
N VAL A 73 5.07 2.25 -2.89
CA VAL A 73 3.61 2.25 -3.01
C VAL A 73 3.24 1.95 -4.45
N TRP A 74 2.28 1.06 -4.59
CA TRP A 74 1.69 0.65 -5.85
C TRP A 74 0.20 0.94 -5.86
N LEU A 75 -0.32 1.06 -7.06
CA LEU A 75 -1.69 1.40 -7.34
C LEU A 75 -2.23 0.42 -8.38
N ALA A 76 -3.41 -0.12 -8.12
CA ALA A 76 -4.10 -1.05 -9.01
C ALA A 76 -5.60 -0.74 -9.05
N LYS A 77 -6.28 -1.20 -10.09
CA LYS A 77 -7.74 -1.13 -10.21
C LYS A 77 -8.34 -2.49 -9.86
N LEU A 78 -9.40 -2.55 -9.07
CA LEU A 78 -10.15 -3.79 -8.84
C LEU A 78 -11.04 -4.13 -10.03
N ASP A 79 -11.10 -5.41 -10.36
CA ASP A 79 -12.00 -5.94 -11.41
C ASP A 79 -13.47 -5.81 -10.99
N ALA A 80 -13.77 -6.21 -9.75
CA ALA A 80 -15.06 -6.04 -9.11
C ALA A 80 -14.97 -4.94 -8.03
N PRO A 81 -15.58 -3.75 -8.25
CA PRO A 81 -15.58 -2.68 -7.25
C PRO A 81 -16.22 -3.17 -5.94
N THR A 82 -15.60 -2.85 -4.81
CA THR A 82 -16.18 -3.14 -3.51
C THR A 82 -17.29 -2.14 -3.18
N THR A 83 -18.32 -2.56 -2.45
CA THR A 83 -19.33 -1.64 -1.89
C THR A 83 -18.84 -0.95 -0.63
N GLU A 84 -17.84 -1.51 0.03
CA GLU A 84 -17.25 -1.04 1.27
C GLU A 84 -15.74 -0.80 1.12
N ALA A 85 -15.20 0.13 1.89
CA ALA A 85 -13.76 0.33 1.95
C ALA A 85 -13.12 -0.84 2.73
N GLY A 86 -12.11 -1.46 2.16
CA GLY A 86 -11.33 -2.53 2.79
C GLY A 86 -9.97 -2.00 3.22
N PHE A 87 -9.52 -2.39 4.41
CA PHE A 87 -8.18 -2.10 4.88
C PHE A 87 -7.55 -3.36 5.45
N TRP A 88 -6.27 -3.51 5.17
CA TRP A 88 -5.45 -4.60 5.67
C TRP A 88 -4.08 -4.04 6.05
N VAL A 89 -3.53 -4.53 7.16
CA VAL A 89 -2.21 -4.15 7.66
C VAL A 89 -1.53 -5.41 8.18
N GLN A 90 -0.27 -5.60 7.84
CA GLN A 90 0.56 -6.67 8.37
C GLN A 90 2.01 -6.21 8.54
N ARG A 91 2.66 -6.64 9.62
CA ARG A 91 4.10 -6.48 9.80
C ARG A 91 4.86 -7.38 8.84
N PHE A 92 6.01 -6.99 8.33
CA PHE A 92 6.90 -7.89 7.60
C PHE A 92 8.35 -7.69 8.02
N ASP A 93 9.12 -8.78 7.92
CA ASP A 93 10.56 -8.74 8.11
C ASP A 93 11.25 -8.51 6.78
N TRP A 94 12.30 -7.70 6.78
CA TRP A 94 13.15 -7.44 5.63
C TRP A 94 14.61 -7.36 6.04
N TRP A 95 15.50 -7.60 5.09
CA TRP A 95 16.94 -7.40 5.28
C TRP A 95 17.50 -6.64 4.09
N ASP A 96 18.50 -5.81 4.37
CA ASP A 96 19.28 -5.14 3.34
C ASP A 96 20.51 -5.99 3.05
N TYR A 97 20.48 -6.75 1.96
CA TYR A 97 21.61 -7.61 1.58
C TYR A 97 22.92 -6.84 1.42
N HIS A 98 22.86 -5.56 1.05
CA HIS A 98 24.04 -4.74 0.82
C HIS A 98 24.54 -4.04 2.08
N ALA A 99 23.65 -3.66 3.00
CA ALA A 99 24.04 -3.01 4.25
C ALA A 99 24.46 -4.01 5.34
N ASP A 100 23.63 -5.02 5.61
CA ASP A 100 23.93 -6.11 6.55
C ASP A 100 23.01 -7.32 6.25
N PRO A 101 23.54 -8.40 5.66
CA PRO A 101 22.73 -9.56 5.30
C PRO A 101 22.19 -10.35 6.51
N ASN A 102 22.65 -10.05 7.73
CA ASN A 102 22.19 -10.72 8.95
C ASN A 102 21.25 -9.85 9.80
N ALA A 103 21.12 -8.56 9.49
CA ALA A 103 20.22 -7.66 10.21
C ALA A 103 18.79 -7.77 9.66
N VAL A 104 17.94 -8.51 10.38
CA VAL A 104 16.49 -8.51 10.15
C VAL A 104 15.90 -7.21 10.72
N ARG A 105 15.12 -6.53 9.89
CA ARG A 105 14.44 -5.27 10.19
C ARG A 105 12.95 -5.43 9.99
N GLY A 106 12.17 -4.63 10.71
CA GLY A 106 10.72 -4.60 10.59
C GLY A 106 10.21 -3.62 9.52
N GLY A 107 9.01 -3.89 9.04
CA GLY A 107 8.21 -3.00 8.19
C GLY A 107 6.72 -3.35 8.27
N TYR A 108 5.90 -2.62 7.53
CA TYR A 108 4.45 -2.81 7.43
C TYR A 108 4.03 -2.79 5.98
N ALA A 109 3.24 -3.79 5.59
CA ALA A 109 2.48 -3.78 4.37
C ALA A 109 1.04 -3.35 4.69
N PHE A 110 0.46 -2.52 3.83
CA PHE A 110 -0.96 -2.21 3.90
C PHE A 110 -1.61 -2.31 2.52
N ILE A 111 -2.85 -2.78 2.52
CA ILE A 111 -3.74 -2.74 1.35
C ILE A 111 -4.92 -1.86 1.73
N VAL A 112 -5.17 -0.83 0.92
CA VAL A 112 -6.31 0.07 1.06
C VAL A 112 -7.14 -0.06 -0.21
N ALA A 113 -8.33 -0.63 -0.10
CA ALA A 113 -9.30 -0.74 -1.17
C ALA A 113 -10.42 0.29 -0.95
N THR A 114 -10.71 1.10 -1.96
CA THR A 114 -11.82 2.05 -1.95
C THR A 114 -12.53 1.97 -3.29
N LEU A 115 -13.70 1.33 -3.31
CA LEU A 115 -14.49 1.08 -4.51
C LEU A 115 -13.68 0.30 -5.55
N SER A 116 -13.30 0.94 -6.67
CA SER A 116 -12.51 0.34 -7.74
C SER A 116 -11.00 0.61 -7.61
N VAL A 117 -10.55 1.40 -6.64
CA VAL A 117 -9.15 1.79 -6.48
C VAL A 117 -8.51 0.99 -5.35
N VAL A 118 -7.37 0.36 -5.61
CA VAL A 118 -6.55 -0.32 -4.60
C VAL A 118 -5.17 0.30 -4.55
N GLY A 119 -4.77 0.72 -3.36
CA GLY A 119 -3.39 1.06 -3.06
C GLY A 119 -2.75 -0.01 -2.19
N ILE A 120 -1.51 -0.36 -2.54
CA ILE A 120 -0.70 -1.33 -1.80
C ILE A 120 0.58 -0.61 -1.41
N GLY A 121 0.85 -0.52 -0.12
CA GLY A 121 2.06 0.13 0.39
C GLY A 121 2.90 -0.82 1.20
N PHE A 122 4.21 -0.72 1.03
CA PHE A 122 5.22 -1.39 1.83
C PHE A 122 6.09 -0.31 2.45
N VAL A 123 6.13 -0.26 3.76
CA VAL A 123 6.80 0.80 4.51
C VAL A 123 7.75 0.16 5.51
N VAL A 124 9.04 0.44 5.38
CA VAL A 124 10.03 -0.02 6.35
C VAL A 124 10.08 0.89 7.58
N ASP A 125 10.43 0.32 8.73
CA ASP A 125 10.53 1.06 9.99
C ASP A 125 11.49 2.26 9.85
N ALA A 126 10.98 3.46 10.19
CA ALA A 126 11.64 4.74 9.92
C ALA A 126 12.87 5.05 10.81
N THR A 127 13.29 4.11 11.66
CA THR A 127 14.35 4.34 12.67
C THR A 127 15.76 4.27 12.12
N GLU A 128 15.96 3.86 10.86
CA GLU A 128 17.30 3.73 10.31
C GLU A 128 17.50 4.53 9.02
N PRO A 129 18.44 5.49 9.00
CA PRO A 129 18.85 6.14 7.77
C PRO A 129 19.80 5.19 7.04
N SER A 130 19.31 4.43 6.07
CA SER A 130 20.19 4.00 4.99
C SER A 130 19.88 4.82 3.74
N GLY A 131 20.94 5.24 3.05
CA GLY A 131 20.93 6.28 2.03
C GLY A 131 20.04 6.00 0.82
N ASP A 132 20.21 6.82 -0.22
CA ASP A 132 19.46 6.75 -1.48
C ASP A 132 19.48 5.37 -2.19
N ASP A 133 20.26 4.42 -1.70
CA ASP A 133 20.49 3.07 -2.23
C ASP A 133 19.87 1.93 -1.39
N ILE A 134 18.88 2.18 -0.53
CA ILE A 134 18.06 1.05 -0.04
C ILE A 134 17.26 0.52 -1.21
N GLN A 135 17.83 -0.47 -1.90
CA GLN A 135 17.05 -1.40 -2.70
C GLN A 135 16.24 -2.23 -1.71
N VAL A 136 15.12 -1.66 -1.22
CA VAL A 136 14.14 -2.46 -0.50
C VAL A 136 13.84 -3.60 -1.44
N MET A 137 14.27 -4.76 -0.98
CA MET A 137 14.18 -6.05 -1.62
C MET A 137 13.04 -6.01 -2.62
N ARG A 138 13.33 -6.17 -3.92
CA ARG A 138 12.29 -6.60 -4.86
C ARG A 138 11.61 -7.75 -4.15
N PRO A 139 10.33 -7.66 -3.78
CA PRO A 139 9.75 -8.64 -2.89
C PRO A 139 9.66 -10.00 -3.61
N GLY A 140 10.77 -10.74 -3.61
CA GLY A 140 11.12 -11.62 -4.71
C GLY A 140 10.80 -11.05 -6.11
N PRO A 141 10.83 -11.90 -7.14
CA PRO A 141 10.11 -11.65 -8.39
C PRO A 141 8.57 -11.83 -8.27
N LEU A 142 7.98 -11.84 -7.06
CA LEU A 142 6.68 -12.49 -6.85
C LEU A 142 5.54 -11.68 -6.21
N LEU A 143 5.75 -10.58 -5.47
CA LEU A 143 4.61 -10.10 -4.67
C LEU A 143 3.52 -9.34 -5.41
N LEU A 144 3.80 -8.66 -6.53
CA LEU A 144 2.77 -7.84 -7.17
C LEU A 144 2.60 -8.25 -8.63
N PRO A 145 1.36 -8.60 -9.04
CA PRO A 145 1.10 -8.91 -10.44
C PRO A 145 1.41 -7.67 -11.30
N PRO A 146 1.75 -7.85 -12.59
CA PRO A 146 2.09 -6.75 -13.51
C PRO A 146 0.95 -5.73 -13.71
N VAL A 147 -0.21 -6.00 -13.12
CA VAL A 147 -1.42 -5.18 -13.07
C VAL A 147 -1.33 -3.99 -12.12
N ALA A 148 -0.34 -3.96 -11.22
CA ALA A 148 -0.12 -2.86 -10.28
C ALA A 148 1.00 -1.92 -10.76
N HIS A 149 0.73 -0.61 -10.74
CA HIS A 149 1.70 0.41 -11.11
C HIS A 149 2.34 1.05 -9.88
N ARG A 150 3.67 1.10 -9.85
CA ARG A 150 4.40 1.79 -8.77
C ARG A 150 4.23 3.30 -8.90
N ILE A 151 3.76 3.95 -7.83
CA ILE A 151 3.58 5.40 -7.70
C ILE A 151 4.51 6.03 -6.66
N TRP A 152 5.19 5.22 -5.84
CA TRP A 152 6.23 5.70 -4.92
C TRP A 152 7.46 4.78 -4.91
N PRO A 153 8.69 5.33 -4.97
CA PRO A 153 8.99 6.76 -5.17
C PRO A 153 8.47 7.25 -6.54
N PRO A 154 8.05 8.53 -6.65
CA PRO A 154 7.50 9.04 -7.89
C PRO A 154 8.57 9.03 -8.96
N SER A 155 8.25 8.48 -10.14
CA SER A 155 9.20 8.51 -11.23
C SER A 155 9.35 9.92 -11.76
N ARG A 156 10.59 10.38 -11.98
CA ARG A 156 10.85 11.67 -12.64
C ARG A 156 10.67 11.60 -14.15
N HIS A 157 10.65 10.40 -14.72
CA HIS A 157 10.77 10.19 -16.16
C HIS A 157 9.52 9.59 -16.82
N TYR A 158 8.57 9.08 -16.04
CA TYR A 158 7.34 8.52 -16.57
C TYR A 158 6.11 8.90 -15.75
N SER A 159 5.00 9.12 -16.47
CA SER A 159 3.68 9.19 -15.88
C SER A 159 3.08 7.79 -15.81
N VAL A 160 2.26 7.53 -14.80
CA VAL A 160 1.53 6.27 -14.69
C VAL A 160 0.18 6.44 -15.35
N MET A 161 -0.18 5.56 -16.28
CA MET A 161 -1.51 5.54 -16.89
C MET A 161 -2.52 4.93 -15.92
N TRP A 162 -3.68 5.57 -15.78
CA TRP A 162 -4.81 5.05 -15.04
C TRP A 162 -6.04 4.99 -15.96
N PRO A 163 -6.89 3.95 -15.84
CA PRO A 163 -6.63 2.72 -15.09
C PRO A 163 -5.52 1.86 -15.72
N PRO A 164 -4.93 0.91 -14.98
CA PRO A 164 -4.07 -0.12 -15.56
C PRO A 164 -4.83 -0.92 -16.61
N GLU A 165 -4.11 -1.48 -17.60
CA GLU A 165 -4.70 -2.28 -18.68
C GLU A 165 -5.40 -3.54 -18.16
N ALA A 166 -4.83 -4.15 -17.13
CA ALA A 166 -5.37 -5.32 -16.47
C ALA A 166 -5.78 -4.96 -15.04
N PRO A 167 -6.99 -5.35 -14.59
CA PRO A 167 -7.40 -5.14 -13.21
C PRO A 167 -6.77 -6.19 -12.28
N LEU A 168 -6.73 -5.84 -11.00
CA LEU A 168 -6.43 -6.71 -9.89
C LEU A 168 -7.68 -7.52 -9.53
N THR A 169 -7.55 -8.84 -9.52
CA THR A 169 -8.62 -9.78 -9.15
C THR A 169 -8.55 -10.14 -7.67
N GLU A 170 -9.63 -10.72 -7.13
CA GLU A 170 -9.63 -11.29 -5.77
C GLU A 170 -8.53 -12.35 -5.61
N THR A 171 -8.32 -13.20 -6.62
CA THR A 171 -7.24 -14.19 -6.64
C THR A 171 -5.86 -13.52 -6.51
N ASN A 172 -5.64 -12.38 -7.17
CA ASN A 172 -4.39 -11.65 -7.04
C ASN A 172 -4.20 -11.11 -5.63
N ILE A 173 -5.26 -10.56 -5.02
CA ILE A 173 -5.21 -10.07 -3.64
C ILE A 173 -4.94 -11.20 -2.66
N ALA A 174 -5.65 -12.32 -2.78
CA ALA A 174 -5.43 -13.49 -1.95
C ALA A 174 -3.98 -13.98 -2.05
N GLN A 175 -3.42 -14.03 -3.27
CA GLN A 175 -2.02 -14.40 -3.49
C GLN A 175 -1.05 -13.41 -2.81
N ILE A 176 -1.27 -12.10 -2.97
CA ILE A 176 -0.47 -11.06 -2.31
C ILE A 176 -0.47 -11.27 -0.79
N LEU A 177 -1.65 -11.49 -0.21
CA LEU A 177 -1.82 -11.70 1.22
C LEU A 177 -1.16 -12.99 1.71
N ASP A 178 -1.31 -14.09 0.96
CA ASP A 178 -0.69 -15.37 1.30
C ASP A 178 0.84 -15.30 1.20
N ASP A 179 1.38 -14.58 0.22
CA ASP A 179 2.82 -14.38 0.09
C ASP A 179 3.37 -13.53 1.25
N LEU A 180 2.65 -12.49 1.65
CA LEU A 180 3.00 -11.67 2.81
C LEU A 180 2.99 -12.50 4.11
N ARG A 181 1.98 -13.35 4.32
CA ARG A 181 1.94 -14.27 5.46
C ARG A 181 3.11 -15.25 5.48
N ARG A 182 3.48 -15.79 4.32
CA ARG A 182 4.62 -16.72 4.22
C ARG A 182 5.94 -16.05 4.57
N GLN A 183 6.07 -14.74 4.34
CA GLN A 183 7.26 -13.98 4.71
C GLN A 183 7.33 -13.69 6.22
N THR A 184 6.18 -13.60 6.89
CA THR A 184 6.12 -13.25 8.32
C THR A 184 6.10 -14.45 9.25
N GLY A 185 5.63 -15.60 8.75
CA GLY A 185 5.38 -16.76 9.60
C GLY A 185 4.14 -16.63 10.50
N ASP A 186 3.38 -15.53 10.38
CA ASP A 186 2.23 -15.22 11.24
C ASP A 186 0.87 -15.60 10.61
N PRO A 187 -0.10 -16.09 11.42
CA PRO A 187 -1.49 -16.28 11.00
C PRO A 187 -2.22 -14.94 10.81
N LEU A 188 -3.33 -14.94 10.05
CA LEU A 188 -4.15 -13.75 9.82
C LEU A 188 -4.71 -13.14 11.13
N PRO A 189 -4.73 -11.80 11.26
CA PRO A 189 -5.48 -11.11 12.30
C PRO A 189 -6.96 -11.54 12.33
N PRO A 190 -7.54 -11.85 13.51
CA PRO A 190 -8.99 -11.97 13.65
C PRO A 190 -9.64 -10.61 13.32
N GLY A 191 -10.59 -10.61 12.38
CA GLY A 191 -11.19 -9.38 11.85
C GLY A 191 -10.57 -8.89 10.54
N THR A 192 -9.62 -9.64 9.96
CA THR A 192 -9.20 -9.42 8.58
C THR A 192 -10.41 -9.61 7.65
N ILE A 193 -10.94 -8.52 7.11
CA ILE A 193 -11.79 -8.58 5.93
C ILE A 193 -10.84 -8.87 4.76
N VAL A 194 -10.46 -10.13 4.62
CA VAL A 194 -10.17 -10.65 3.29
C VAL A 194 -11.46 -10.35 2.52
N PRO A 195 -11.42 -9.79 1.30
CA PRO A 195 -12.58 -9.92 0.45
C PRO A 195 -12.80 -11.43 0.36
N GLY A 196 -13.73 -11.94 1.16
CA GLY A 196 -14.26 -13.27 0.92
C GLY A 196 -14.79 -13.27 -0.51
N PRO A 197 -15.09 -14.44 -1.09
CA PRO A 197 -15.93 -14.43 -2.28
C PRO A 197 -17.08 -13.47 -1.97
N LEU A 198 -17.22 -12.40 -2.78
CA LEU A 198 -18.25 -11.38 -2.56
C LEU A 198 -19.52 -12.11 -2.14
N PRO A 199 -20.14 -11.74 -1.00
CA PRO A 199 -21.28 -12.48 -0.49
C PRO A 199 -22.25 -12.73 -1.65
N GLN A 200 -22.57 -14.01 -1.92
CA GLN A 200 -23.60 -14.33 -2.89
C GLN A 200 -24.92 -13.83 -2.32
N TRP A 201 -25.30 -12.61 -2.68
CA TRP A 201 -26.61 -12.07 -2.35
C TRP A 201 -27.66 -12.86 -3.15
N PRO A 202 -28.76 -13.29 -2.50
CA PRO A 202 -29.83 -13.99 -3.18
C PRO A 202 -30.38 -13.11 -4.30
N ARG A 203 -30.58 -13.73 -5.48
CA ARG A 203 -31.24 -13.10 -6.64
C ARG A 203 -32.67 -12.70 -6.32
#